data_AF-A0A1H5YAV6-F1
#
_entry.id   AF-A0A1H5YAV6-F1
#
_cell.length_a   1.000
_cell.length_b   1.000
_cell.length_c   1.000
_cell.angle_alpha   90.00
_cell.angle_beta   90.00
_cell.angle_gamma   90.00
#
_symmetry.space_group_name_H-M   'P 1'
#
loop_
_entity.id
_entity.type
_entity.pdbx_description
1 polymer ?
#
loop_
_entity_poly.entity_id
_entity_poly.type
_entity_poly.pdbx_seq_one_letter_code
_entity_poly.pdbx_strand_id
1 'polypeptide(L)' 'MWANNAHRARNILESGDIEEGLNAASAIGDDRLQKQSQGYIVPESFTHGSSEQRVRWFRKGLKSGKIGDCDTFTADKL' A
#
# COMPACT_ATOMS: atom_id res chain seq x y z
N MET A 1 -13.60 0.98 -0.73
CA MET A 1 -12.47 1.73 -0.16
C MET A 1 -12.91 2.45 1.10
N TRP A 2 -12.49 2.00 2.30
CA TRP A 2 -12.99 2.57 3.56
C TRP A 2 -12.46 3.98 3.84
N ALA A 3 -11.14 4.18 3.87
CA ALA A 3 -10.50 5.43 4.30
C ALA A 3 -10.98 6.66 3.50
N ASN A 4 -11.03 6.55 2.16
CA ASN A 4 -11.55 7.62 1.30
C ASN A 4 -13.03 7.94 1.62
N ASN A 5 -13.89 6.91 1.74
CA ASN A 5 -15.31 7.10 2.01
C ASN A 5 -15.55 7.71 3.40
N ALA A 6 -14.84 7.23 4.42
CA ALA A 6 -14.96 7.70 5.78
C ALA A 6 -14.47 9.15 5.93
N HIS A 7 -13.34 9.49 5.31
CA HIS A 7 -12.83 10.86 5.26
C HIS A 7 -13.80 11.80 4.53
N ARG A 8 -14.34 11.41 3.37
CA ARG A 8 -15.34 12.23 2.66
C ARG A 8 -16.61 12.46 3.47
N ALA A 9 -17.04 11.49 4.26
CA ALA A 9 -18.27 11.57 5.03
C ALA A 9 -18.13 12.36 6.34
N ARG A 10 -16.96 12.30 6.97
CA ARG A 10 -16.78 12.76 8.37
C ARG A 10 -15.50 13.56 8.62
N ASN A 11 -14.67 13.76 7.60
CA ASN A 11 -13.38 14.46 7.66
C ASN A 11 -12.47 13.96 8.80
N ILE A 12 -12.34 12.63 8.93
CA ILE A 12 -11.69 11.96 10.08
C ILE A 12 -10.21 11.60 9.88
N LEU A 13 -9.59 12.01 8.77
CA LEU A 13 -8.19 11.67 8.50
C LEU A 13 -7.38 12.96 8.49
N GLU A 14 -6.34 12.97 9.29
CA GLU A 14 -5.34 14.02 9.32
C GLU A 14 -4.12 13.62 8.48
N SER A 15 -3.27 14.60 8.14
CA SER A 15 -2.03 14.32 7.40
C SER A 15 -1.14 13.31 8.13
N GLY A 16 -1.11 13.37 9.46
CA GLY A 16 -0.35 12.42 10.29
C GLY A 16 -0.85 10.98 10.17
N ASP A 17 -2.18 10.76 10.11
CA ASP A 17 -2.76 9.42 9.91
C ASP A 17 -2.35 8.83 8.56
N ILE A 18 -2.28 9.69 7.53
CA ILE A 18 -1.86 9.28 6.19
C ILE A 18 -0.39 8.88 6.19
N GLU A 19 0.47 9.67 6.84
CA GLU A 19 1.89 9.36 6.98
C GLU A 19 2.12 8.07 7.79
N GLU A 20 1.39 7.87 8.88
CA GLU A 20 1.45 6.64 9.67
C GLU A 20 1.03 5.43 8.85
N GLY A 21 -0.09 5.52 8.12
CA GLY A 21 -0.55 4.47 7.23
C GLY A 21 0.45 4.15 6.10
N LEU A 22 1.12 5.16 5.56
CA LEU A 22 2.17 5.00 4.56
C LEU A 22 3.42 4.34 5.14
N ASN A 23 3.83 4.74 6.34
CA ASN A 23 4.95 4.12 7.05
C ASN A 23 4.67 2.64 7.30
N ALA A 24 3.48 2.32 7.82
CA ALA A 24 3.03 0.94 8.01
C ALA A 24 3.01 0.18 6.68
N ALA A 25 2.47 0.76 5.62
CA ALA A 25 2.42 0.13 4.30
C ALA A 25 3.82 -0.22 3.76
N SER A 26 4.78 0.70 3.93
CA SER A 26 6.18 0.53 3.54
C SER A 26 6.96 -0.42 4.44
N ALA A 27 6.51 -0.64 5.67
CA ALA A 27 7.21 -1.45 6.66
C ALA A 27 7.02 -2.96 6.45
N ILE A 28 5.90 -3.36 5.85
CA ILE A 28 5.46 -4.76 5.79
C ILE A 28 5.41 -5.33 4.36
N GLY A 29 6.11 -4.74 3.40
CA GLY A 29 6.31 -5.40 2.11
C GLY A 29 7.29 -6.56 2.22
N ASP A 30 7.11 -7.58 1.39
CA ASP A 30 7.90 -8.81 1.45
C ASP A 30 9.39 -8.54 1.23
N ASP A 31 9.74 -7.58 0.39
CA ASP A 31 11.10 -7.08 0.18
C ASP A 31 11.75 -6.57 1.48
N ARG A 32 11.00 -5.80 2.27
CA ARG A 32 11.50 -5.25 3.53
C ARG A 32 11.59 -6.30 4.61
N LEU A 33 10.56 -7.16 4.71
CA LEU A 33 10.54 -8.27 5.67
C LEU A 33 11.67 -9.27 5.38
N GLN A 34 11.90 -9.62 4.12
CA GLN A 34 13.01 -10.50 3.72
C GLN A 34 14.36 -9.83 4.00
N LYS A 35 14.55 -8.56 3.63
CA LYS A 35 15.80 -7.85 3.92
C LYS A 35 16.07 -7.79 5.44
N GLN A 36 15.04 -7.63 6.26
CA GLN A 36 15.18 -7.67 7.73
C GLN A 36 15.45 -9.08 8.27
N SER A 37 14.84 -10.10 7.68
CA SER A 37 14.95 -11.49 8.18
C SER A 37 16.22 -12.21 7.72
N GLN A 38 16.67 -12.01 6.48
CA GLN A 38 17.75 -12.78 5.86
C GLN A 38 18.81 -11.93 5.14
N GLY A 39 18.59 -10.61 5.02
CA GLY A 39 19.57 -9.67 4.44
C GLY A 39 19.50 -9.48 2.92
N TYR A 40 18.73 -10.31 2.20
CA TYR A 40 18.56 -10.21 0.75
C TYR A 40 17.10 -10.46 0.33
N ILE A 41 16.77 -10.06 -0.89
CA ILE A 41 15.42 -10.07 -1.45
C ILE A 41 15.34 -11.13 -2.56
N VAL A 42 14.28 -11.94 -2.54
CA VAL A 42 13.96 -12.93 -3.58
C VAL A 42 12.56 -12.63 -4.11
N PRO A 43 12.42 -11.81 -5.18
CA PRO A 43 11.12 -11.34 -5.66
C PRO A 43 10.13 -12.46 -6.01
N GLU A 44 10.62 -13.59 -6.51
CA GLU A 44 9.80 -14.75 -6.91
C GLU A 44 9.10 -15.43 -5.72
N SER A 45 9.53 -15.13 -4.49
CA SER A 45 8.95 -15.68 -3.25
C SER A 45 7.95 -14.74 -2.58
N PHE A 46 7.61 -13.62 -3.21
CA PHE A 46 6.64 -12.69 -2.66
C PHE A 46 5.23 -13.31 -2.64
N THR A 47 4.54 -13.11 -1.53
CA THR A 47 3.16 -13.57 -1.28
C THR A 47 2.19 -12.39 -1.08
N HIS A 48 2.70 -11.22 -0.71
CA HIS A 48 1.95 -9.98 -0.46
C HIS A 48 2.47 -8.77 -1.26
N GLY A 49 3.55 -8.96 -2.02
CA GLY A 49 4.14 -7.93 -2.89
C GLY A 49 5.16 -7.04 -2.19
N SER A 50 5.76 -6.13 -2.96
CA SER A 50 6.79 -5.23 -2.46
C SER A 50 6.22 -4.07 -1.63
N SER A 51 7.07 -3.49 -0.79
CA SER A 51 6.75 -2.30 0.01
C SER A 51 6.30 -1.14 -0.88
N GLU A 52 6.92 -0.98 -2.05
CA GLU A 52 6.53 0.03 -3.04
C GLU A 52 5.11 -0.22 -3.57
N GLN A 53 4.78 -1.45 -3.95
CA GLN A 53 3.45 -1.81 -4.42
C GLN A 53 2.40 -1.49 -3.33
N ARG A 54 2.68 -1.81 -2.06
CA ARG A 54 1.76 -1.51 -0.95
C ARG A 54 1.54 -0.01 -0.77
N VAL A 55 2.60 0.80 -0.81
CA VAL A 55 2.50 2.27 -0.76
C VAL A 55 1.69 2.82 -1.94
N ARG A 56 1.94 2.31 -3.16
CA ARG A 56 1.21 2.69 -4.37
C ARG A 56 -0.29 2.44 -4.22
N TRP A 57 -0.69 1.24 -3.79
CA TRP A 57 -2.10 0.89 -3.62
C TRP A 57 -2.78 1.65 -2.50
N PHE A 58 -2.08 1.89 -1.39
CA PHE A 58 -2.58 2.74 -0.31
C PHE A 58 -2.93 4.14 -0.84
N ARG A 59 -2.00 4.80 -1.54
CA ARG A 59 -2.22 6.13 -2.13
C ARG A 59 -3.34 6.14 -3.15
N LYS A 60 -3.36 5.16 -4.06
CA LYS A 60 -4.38 5.06 -5.12
C LYS A 60 -5.76 4.92 -4.51
N GLY A 61 -5.89 4.03 -3.54
CA GLY A 61 -7.13 3.77 -2.83
C GLY A 61 -7.64 4.97 -2.01
N LEU A 62 -6.72 5.65 -1.32
CA LEU A 62 -7.04 6.87 -0.57
C LEU A 62 -7.45 8.01 -1.50
N LYS A 63 -6.83 8.14 -2.68
CA LYS A 63 -7.12 9.19 -3.65
C LYS A 63 -8.43 8.97 -4.39
N SER A 64 -8.65 7.77 -4.97
CA SER A 64 -9.78 7.56 -5.87
C SER A 64 -11.04 7.04 -5.18
N GLY A 65 -10.90 6.25 -4.12
CA GLY A 65 -12.02 5.58 -3.47
C GLY A 65 -12.68 4.46 -4.29
N LYS A 66 -12.18 4.16 -5.50
CA LYS A 66 -12.78 3.18 -6.42
C LYS A 66 -12.01 1.86 -6.39
N ILE A 67 -12.73 0.75 -6.25
CA ILE A 67 -12.12 -0.59 -6.27
C ILE A 67 -11.57 -0.93 -7.66
N GLY A 68 -12.26 -0.52 -8.74
CA GLY A 68 -11.83 -0.79 -10.12
C GLY A 68 -10.50 -0.14 -10.50
N ASP A 69 -10.05 0.86 -9.74
CA ASP A 69 -8.73 1.46 -9.94
C ASP A 69 -7.62 0.59 -9.32
N CYS A 70 -7.94 -0.32 -8.40
CA CYS A 70 -6.99 -1.20 -7.72
C CYS A 70 -6.75 -2.50 -8.49
N ASP A 71 -6.50 -2.41 -9.79
CA ASP A 71 -6.16 -3.57 -10.62
C ASP A 71 -4.68 -3.95 -10.45
N THR A 72 -4.44 -4.87 -9.52
CA THR A 72 -3.11 -5.39 -9.19
C THR A 72 -2.54 -6.30 -10.28
N PHE A 73 -3.39 -6.90 -11.12
CA PHE A 73 -2.96 -7.92 -12.08
C PHE A 73 -2.44 -7.32 -13.40
N THR A 74 -2.86 -6.10 -13.71
CA THR A 74 -2.35 -5.35 -14.88
C THR A 74 -1.30 -4.31 -14.50
N ALA A 75 -1.01 -4.14 -13.21
CA ALA A 75 -0.13 -3.10 -12.70
C ALA A 75 1.33 -3.24 -13.13
N ASP A 76 1.78 -4.44 -13.48
CA ASP A 76 3.13 -4.68 -14.00
C ASP A 76 3.37 -4.03 -15.39
N LYS A 77 2.31 -3.55 -16.05
CA LYS A 77 2.35 -2.87 -17.35
C LYS A 77 2.30 -1.33 -17.27
N LEU A 78 2.31 -0.76 -16.06
CA LEU A 78 2.16 0.69 -15.80
C LEU A 78 3.44 1.32 -15.23
#